data_AF-A0A6N2RHY1-F1
#
_entry.id   AF-A0A6N2RHY1-F1
#
_cell.length_a   1.000
_cell.length_b   1.000
_cell.length_c   1.000
_cell.angle_alpha   90.00
_cell.angle_beta   90.00
_cell.angle_gamma   90.00
#
_symmetry.space_group_name_H-M   'P 1'
#
loop_
_entity.id
_entity.type
_entity.pdbx_description
1 polymer ?
#
loop_
_entity_poly.entity_id
_entity_poly.type
_entity_poly.pdbx_seq_one_letter_code
_entity_poly.pdbx_strand_id
1 'polypeptide(L)'
;MKVINMAMKKVGDDKLRRKVVSFLLVTLMMATITPVHADEVSEPTTATTEVTTTETKPTTTEKKETTHHKKKTVKKDKKTKKKNTKKDGKKKSKHKEKSKKKENKKSTIPMPKRAVKKKGCDTVQKKIVKMQSKIKKLQKEQKNIRKEIKKENKKEALQRFYQQYPTEREATMKLRGQKITPLTKISEEDDALRNRLFSLANTFHDDQLRKIASEYVFGVRDLNFEDLLNEDDTIDLNTYLKGKYIAPTQNMQIGIKNKDQEIQKLKKQIKEEKKTRFFDPKNVNSISNITVDDAKKMLSGTQLYPEAEAFVKAERIHHVNAVFLMGIAAHESAWGTSRRAREDNNLTGYGVYSDSAKGINKPSKEEGLLATAETLHERYLTPGGSYYVGTSVADVNKHYCVGNEWAGAVVGYAYQLMNKLN
;
A
#
# COMPACT_ATOMS: atom_id res chain seq x y z
N MET A 1 43.96 19.32 -48.46
CA MET A 1 43.51 17.91 -48.33
C MET A 1 42.73 17.74 -47.03
N LYS A 2 41.54 17.10 -47.13
CA LYS A 2 40.87 16.19 -46.17
C LYS A 2 40.54 16.75 -44.77
N VAL A 3 39.29 17.13 -44.49
CA VAL A 3 38.12 16.26 -44.16
C VAL A 3 38.36 15.40 -42.93
N ILE A 4 38.12 15.95 -41.73
CA ILE A 4 37.66 15.20 -40.54
C ILE A 4 36.81 16.15 -39.68
N ASN A 5 35.54 16.34 -40.05
CA ASN A 5 34.55 16.98 -39.16
C ASN A 5 33.16 16.37 -39.41
N MET A 6 33.03 15.06 -39.18
CA MET A 6 31.75 14.36 -39.21
C MET A 6 31.86 13.00 -38.50
N ALA A 7 31.91 12.99 -37.16
CA ALA A 7 31.77 11.72 -36.41
C ALA A 7 31.26 11.82 -34.97
N MET A 8 31.20 12.99 -34.31
CA MET A 8 30.90 13.02 -32.86
C MET A 8 29.54 13.61 -32.44
N LYS A 9 28.60 13.80 -33.37
CA LYS A 9 27.25 14.32 -33.04
C LYS A 9 26.08 13.33 -33.23
N LYS A 10 26.35 12.02 -33.37
CA LYS A 10 25.30 11.02 -33.67
C LYS A 10 25.09 9.87 -32.68
N VAL A 11 25.80 9.83 -31.54
CA VAL A 11 25.66 8.71 -30.57
C VAL A 11 24.77 9.04 -29.37
N GLY A 12 24.45 10.33 -29.14
CA GLY A 12 23.57 10.75 -28.04
C GLY A 12 22.06 10.57 -28.30
N ASP A 13 21.66 10.57 -29.58
CA ASP A 13 20.25 10.74 -29.96
C ASP A 13 19.51 9.41 -30.25
N ASP A 14 20.24 8.36 -30.65
CA ASP A 14 19.65 7.03 -30.94
C ASP A 14 19.24 6.27 -29.67
N LYS A 15 19.90 6.53 -28.54
CA LYS A 15 19.56 5.91 -27.25
C LYS A 15 18.29 6.53 -26.65
N LEU A 16 17.98 7.78 -27.01
CA LEU A 16 16.76 8.47 -26.63
C LEU A 16 15.62 8.10 -27.58
N ARG A 17 15.87 8.02 -28.90
CA ARG A 17 14.88 7.56 -29.89
C ARG A 17 14.43 6.12 -29.69
N ARG A 18 15.31 5.16 -29.34
CA ARG A 18 14.88 3.78 -29.02
C ARG A 18 14.02 3.68 -27.76
N LYS A 19 14.25 4.55 -26.77
CA LYS A 19 13.42 4.58 -25.55
C LYS A 19 12.05 5.22 -25.77
N VAL A 20 11.95 6.21 -26.67
CA VAL A 20 10.69 6.87 -27.01
C VAL A 20 9.82 6.00 -27.93
N VAL A 21 10.43 5.29 -28.90
CA VAL A 21 9.69 4.42 -29.83
C VAL A 21 9.15 3.15 -29.15
N SER A 22 9.87 2.56 -28.17
CA SER A 22 9.34 1.43 -27.39
C SER A 22 8.25 1.83 -26.39
N PHE A 23 8.14 3.10 -26.00
CA PHE A 23 7.07 3.56 -25.12
C PHE A 23 5.79 3.92 -25.90
N LEU A 24 5.91 4.26 -27.19
CA LEU A 24 4.78 4.62 -28.04
C LEU A 24 4.02 3.40 -28.61
N LEU A 25 4.68 2.24 -28.74
CA LEU A 25 4.07 1.03 -29.30
C LEU A 25 3.26 0.19 -28.29
N VAL A 26 3.38 0.47 -26.98
CA VAL A 26 2.66 -0.29 -25.93
C VAL A 26 1.33 0.36 -25.53
N THR A 27 1.06 1.60 -25.97
CA THR A 27 -0.17 2.33 -25.61
C THR A 27 -1.27 2.29 -26.67
N LEU A 28 -1.07 1.64 -27.82
CA LEU A 28 -2.03 1.64 -28.94
C LEU A 28 -2.92 0.38 -29.07
N MET A 29 -3.02 -0.48 -28.04
CA MET A 29 -3.78 -1.74 -28.14
C MET A 29 -5.01 -1.88 -27.23
N MET A 30 -5.52 -0.82 -26.62
CA MET A 30 -6.74 -0.93 -25.78
C MET A 30 -7.68 0.27 -25.93
N ALA A 31 -8.37 0.38 -27.08
CA ALA A 31 -9.52 1.28 -27.21
C ALA A 31 -10.43 0.91 -28.39
N THR A 32 -11.29 -0.09 -28.24
CA THR A 32 -12.57 -0.17 -28.98
C THR A 32 -13.62 -0.93 -28.17
N ILE A 33 -14.35 -0.24 -27.30
CA ILE A 33 -15.73 -0.61 -26.95
C ILE A 33 -16.54 0.68 -26.93
N THR A 34 -17.48 0.77 -27.86
CA THR A 34 -18.49 1.83 -28.02
C THR A 34 -19.50 1.83 -26.88
N PRO A 35 -20.01 2.99 -26.41
CA PRO A 35 -21.25 3.04 -25.64
C PRO A 35 -22.43 3.31 -26.58
N VAL A 36 -23.39 2.40 -26.62
CA VAL A 36 -24.72 2.65 -27.18
C VAL A 36 -25.56 3.35 -26.10
N HIS A 37 -26.08 4.53 -26.43
CA HIS A 37 -27.17 5.19 -25.72
C HIS A 37 -28.51 4.63 -26.23
N ALA A 38 -29.49 4.44 -25.35
CA ALA A 38 -30.88 4.87 -25.54
C ALA A 38 -31.71 4.64 -24.26
N ASP A 39 -32.14 5.77 -23.69
CA ASP A 39 -33.46 6.13 -23.20
C ASP A 39 -34.20 5.40 -22.06
N GLU A 40 -34.54 6.25 -21.07
CA GLU A 40 -35.80 6.40 -20.33
C GLU A 40 -36.95 5.43 -20.66
N VAL A 41 -37.65 4.96 -19.62
CA VAL A 41 -39.03 5.35 -19.31
C VAL A 41 -39.41 4.88 -17.89
N SER A 42 -40.21 5.74 -17.26
CA SER A 42 -40.88 5.72 -15.96
C SER A 42 -41.68 4.46 -15.57
N GLU A 43 -41.75 4.23 -14.25
CA GLU A 43 -42.79 3.53 -13.47
C GLU A 43 -44.24 3.89 -13.89
N PRO A 44 -45.32 3.09 -13.61
CA PRO A 44 -45.70 2.70 -12.23
C PRO A 44 -46.55 1.41 -11.99
N THR A 45 -46.77 1.13 -10.69
CA THR A 45 -47.98 0.56 -10.01
C THR A 45 -48.30 -0.96 -9.98
N THR A 46 -48.30 -1.48 -8.74
CA THR A 46 -49.30 -2.29 -8.00
C THR A 46 -49.95 -3.58 -8.55
N ALA A 47 -49.83 -4.62 -7.70
CA ALA A 47 -50.87 -5.54 -7.18
C ALA A 47 -51.10 -6.93 -7.83
N THR A 48 -51.38 -7.86 -6.89
CA THR A 48 -52.16 -9.12 -6.98
C THR A 48 -51.36 -10.40 -7.28
N THR A 49 -50.99 -11.18 -6.25
CA THR A 49 -51.67 -12.38 -5.71
C THR A 49 -51.76 -13.54 -6.71
N GLU A 50 -51.03 -14.62 -6.46
CA GLU A 50 -51.58 -15.97 -6.60
C GLU A 50 -50.80 -17.00 -5.77
N VAL A 51 -51.56 -17.99 -5.33
CA VAL A 51 -51.35 -18.94 -4.24
C VAL A 51 -50.91 -20.27 -4.81
N THR A 52 -49.94 -20.97 -4.22
CA THR A 52 -50.03 -22.44 -4.10
C THR A 52 -49.24 -22.97 -2.89
N THR A 53 -49.98 -23.71 -2.09
CA THR A 53 -49.67 -24.44 -0.86
C THR A 53 -48.89 -25.73 -1.13
N THR A 54 -48.01 -26.13 -0.22
CA THR A 54 -47.96 -27.51 0.31
C THR A 54 -47.16 -27.58 1.61
N GLU A 55 -47.80 -28.16 2.62
CA GLU A 55 -47.37 -28.34 3.99
C GLU A 55 -46.35 -29.49 4.13
N THR A 56 -45.40 -29.39 5.07
CA THR A 56 -45.32 -30.33 6.22
C THR A 56 -44.33 -29.82 7.29
N LYS A 57 -44.85 -29.64 8.51
CA LYS A 57 -44.14 -29.59 9.81
C LYS A 57 -44.63 -30.82 10.60
N PRO A 58 -43.89 -31.38 11.58
CA PRO A 58 -43.96 -30.95 13.00
C PRO A 58 -42.56 -31.00 13.69
N THR A 59 -42.21 -30.53 14.90
CA THR A 59 -42.75 -29.70 15.99
C THR A 59 -41.55 -29.48 16.95
N THR A 60 -41.12 -28.24 17.17
CA THR A 60 -41.17 -27.46 18.44
C THR A 60 -40.80 -28.19 19.75
N THR A 61 -39.85 -27.64 20.51
CA THR A 61 -40.00 -27.46 21.97
C THR A 61 -39.19 -26.25 22.45
N GLU A 62 -39.86 -25.36 23.17
CA GLU A 62 -39.37 -24.14 23.80
C GLU A 62 -38.67 -24.43 25.14
N LYS A 63 -37.79 -23.51 25.57
CA LYS A 63 -37.93 -22.80 26.87
C LYS A 63 -36.95 -21.64 27.02
N LYS A 64 -37.49 -20.46 27.38
CA LYS A 64 -36.82 -19.34 28.10
C LYS A 64 -36.44 -19.84 29.52
N GLU A 65 -35.52 -19.26 30.30
CA GLU A 65 -35.62 -17.95 30.97
C GLU A 65 -34.38 -17.65 31.87
N THR A 66 -34.11 -16.35 32.08
CA THR A 66 -33.61 -15.63 33.29
C THR A 66 -32.22 -15.82 33.96
N THR A 67 -31.43 -14.75 33.86
CA THR A 67 -30.85 -13.84 34.90
C THR A 67 -30.07 -14.25 36.19
N HIS A 68 -29.00 -13.46 36.41
CA HIS A 68 -28.43 -12.86 37.65
C HIS A 68 -27.30 -13.52 38.49
N HIS A 69 -26.19 -12.75 38.56
CA HIS A 69 -25.27 -12.41 39.67
C HIS A 69 -25.02 -13.36 40.86
N LYS A 70 -23.73 -13.62 41.16
CA LYS A 70 -23.13 -13.22 42.47
C LYS A 70 -21.60 -13.23 42.51
N LYS A 71 -21.06 -12.13 43.02
CA LYS A 71 -19.69 -11.89 43.50
C LYS A 71 -19.59 -12.35 44.96
N LYS A 72 -18.50 -12.99 45.38
CA LYS A 72 -17.98 -12.91 46.76
C LYS A 72 -16.54 -13.38 46.84
N THR A 73 -15.90 -12.94 47.91
CA THR A 73 -14.49 -12.58 48.05
C THR A 73 -13.95 -13.19 49.35
N VAL A 74 -12.60 -13.28 49.46
CA VAL A 74 -11.75 -13.39 50.68
C VAL A 74 -11.80 -14.77 51.40
N LYS A 75 -10.70 -15.49 51.71
CA LYS A 75 -9.60 -15.13 52.64
C LYS A 75 -8.37 -16.05 52.57
N LYS A 76 -7.24 -15.41 52.87
CA LYS A 76 -5.89 -15.90 53.25
C LYS A 76 -5.92 -17.00 54.32
N ASP A 77 -4.94 -17.90 54.29
CA ASP A 77 -3.87 -17.84 55.30
C ASP A 77 -2.58 -18.59 54.97
N LYS A 78 -1.55 -18.14 55.68
CA LYS A 78 -0.11 -18.19 55.45
C LYS A 78 0.52 -19.17 56.45
N LYS A 79 1.39 -20.11 56.02
CA LYS A 79 2.57 -20.46 56.85
C LYS A 79 3.65 -21.24 56.10
N THR A 80 4.80 -20.58 56.04
CA THR A 80 6.16 -21.08 55.85
C THR A 80 6.58 -22.02 56.98
N LYS A 81 7.31 -23.11 56.68
CA LYS A 81 8.48 -23.51 57.49
C LYS A 81 9.45 -24.39 56.70
N LYS A 82 10.66 -23.85 56.56
CA LYS A 82 11.89 -24.45 56.05
C LYS A 82 12.56 -25.23 57.19
N LYS A 83 13.08 -26.43 56.94
CA LYS A 83 14.21 -26.96 57.72
C LYS A 83 15.08 -27.90 56.87
N ASN A 84 16.35 -27.53 56.80
CA ASN A 84 17.44 -28.26 56.18
C ASN A 84 17.76 -29.55 56.94
N THR A 85 18.33 -30.52 56.25
CA THR A 85 19.47 -31.30 56.76
C THR A 85 20.29 -31.82 55.57
N LYS A 86 21.53 -31.32 55.46
CA LYS A 86 22.60 -31.93 54.67
C LYS A 86 23.24 -33.03 55.52
N LYS A 87 23.61 -34.15 54.90
CA LYS A 87 24.80 -34.91 55.29
C LYS A 87 25.44 -35.52 54.04
N ASP A 88 26.73 -35.24 53.93
CA ASP A 88 27.64 -35.67 52.87
C ASP A 88 27.88 -37.19 52.87
N GLY A 89 28.20 -37.73 51.69
CA GLY A 89 28.61 -39.12 51.51
C GLY A 89 29.07 -39.40 50.07
N LYS A 90 30.34 -39.09 49.79
CA LYS A 90 31.05 -39.36 48.53
C LYS A 90 31.57 -40.80 48.51
N LYS A 91 31.15 -41.64 47.55
CA LYS A 91 32.00 -42.74 47.02
C LYS A 91 31.57 -43.21 45.63
N LYS A 92 32.59 -43.48 44.81
CA LYS A 92 32.59 -43.80 43.37
C LYS A 92 32.05 -45.20 43.03
N SER A 93 31.53 -45.28 41.80
CA SER A 93 31.62 -46.36 40.79
C SER A 93 31.10 -47.77 41.10
N LYS A 94 30.17 -48.26 40.27
CA LYS A 94 30.42 -49.36 39.31
C LYS A 94 29.23 -49.57 38.37
N HIS A 95 29.57 -49.71 37.08
CA HIS A 95 28.70 -50.21 36.02
C HIS A 95 28.04 -51.54 36.41
N LYS A 96 26.75 -51.69 36.10
CA LYS A 96 26.20 -53.00 35.72
C LYS A 96 25.13 -52.82 34.66
N GLU A 97 25.55 -53.18 33.46
CA GLU A 97 24.77 -53.34 32.24
C GLU A 97 23.63 -54.34 32.45
N LYS A 98 22.40 -53.92 32.14
CA LYS A 98 21.28 -54.82 31.86
C LYS A 98 20.54 -54.28 30.64
N SER A 99 20.89 -54.86 29.51
CA SER A 99 20.20 -54.82 28.24
C SER A 99 18.72 -55.20 28.41
N LYS A 100 17.83 -54.20 28.28
CA LYS A 100 16.44 -54.41 27.89
C LYS A 100 16.26 -53.83 26.50
N LYS A 101 16.14 -54.73 25.52
CA LYS A 101 15.74 -54.47 24.14
C LYS A 101 14.36 -53.80 24.17
N LYS A 102 14.33 -52.47 24.16
CA LYS A 102 13.12 -51.69 23.88
C LYS A 102 13.04 -51.57 22.36
N GLU A 103 12.10 -52.27 21.75
CA GLU A 103 11.67 -51.94 20.40
C GLU A 103 11.33 -50.45 20.35
N ASN A 104 12.11 -49.70 19.58
CA ASN A 104 11.84 -48.31 19.28
C ASN A 104 10.54 -48.27 18.47
N LYS A 105 9.41 -48.01 19.14
CA LYS A 105 8.24 -47.44 18.47
C LYS A 105 8.70 -46.13 17.83
N LYS A 106 8.90 -46.16 16.51
CA LYS A 106 9.22 -45.01 15.66
C LYS A 106 8.21 -43.91 15.98
N SER A 107 8.64 -42.90 16.75
CA SER A 107 7.81 -41.76 17.13
C SER A 107 7.68 -40.84 15.92
N THR A 108 6.87 -41.24 14.94
CA THR A 108 6.54 -40.38 13.80
C THR A 108 5.85 -39.13 14.30
N ILE A 109 6.49 -37.97 14.16
CA ILE A 109 5.82 -36.68 14.35
C ILE A 109 4.72 -36.60 13.28
N PRO A 110 3.42 -36.65 13.64
CA PRO A 110 2.35 -36.67 12.65
C PRO A 110 2.34 -35.32 11.93
N MET A 111 2.45 -35.34 10.60
CA MET A 111 2.47 -34.12 9.79
C MET A 111 1.16 -33.35 9.96
N PRO A 112 1.20 -32.10 10.45
CA PRO A 112 0.01 -31.26 10.50
C PRO A 112 -0.43 -30.88 9.07
N LYS A 113 -1.73 -31.02 8.79
CA LYS A 113 -2.27 -30.90 7.42
C LYS A 113 -3.06 -29.61 7.15
N ARG A 114 -3.15 -28.68 8.10
CA ARG A 114 -4.09 -27.55 8.03
C ARG A 114 -3.38 -26.26 7.60
N ALA A 115 -3.98 -25.54 6.67
CA ALA A 115 -3.52 -24.20 6.36
C ALA A 115 -3.82 -23.25 7.54
N VAL A 116 -2.93 -22.29 7.78
CA VAL A 116 -3.04 -21.30 8.86
C VAL A 116 -3.21 -19.92 8.25
N LYS A 117 -4.18 -19.17 8.78
CA LYS A 117 -4.49 -17.79 8.40
C LYS A 117 -4.34 -16.88 9.63
N LYS A 118 -3.58 -15.80 9.50
CA LYS A 118 -3.35 -14.81 10.58
C LYS A 118 -3.52 -13.40 10.05
N LYS A 119 -3.82 -12.46 10.95
CA LYS A 119 -3.67 -11.02 10.65
C LYS A 119 -2.17 -10.66 10.76
N GLY A 120 -1.81 -9.44 10.36
CA GLY A 120 -0.45 -8.94 10.60
C GLY A 120 -0.12 -8.84 12.09
N CYS A 121 1.11 -8.50 12.45
CA CYS A 121 1.48 -8.24 13.84
C CYS A 121 0.98 -6.88 14.34
N ASP A 122 1.00 -6.63 15.65
CA ASP A 122 0.57 -5.35 16.24
C ASP A 122 1.21 -4.11 15.60
N THR A 123 2.45 -4.22 15.13
CA THR A 123 3.16 -3.13 14.42
C THR A 123 2.45 -2.79 13.10
N VAL A 124 2.09 -3.79 12.31
CA VAL A 124 1.31 -3.61 11.07
C VAL A 124 -0.05 -3.00 11.38
N GLN A 125 -0.73 -3.46 12.44
CA GLN A 125 -2.03 -2.95 12.86
C GLN A 125 -1.94 -1.47 13.23
N LYS A 126 -0.95 -1.09 14.03
CA LYS A 126 -0.67 0.31 14.40
C LYS A 126 -0.37 1.17 13.18
N LYS A 127 0.38 0.65 12.21
CA LYS A 127 0.67 1.32 10.94
C LYS A 127 -0.60 1.58 10.12
N ILE A 128 -1.49 0.59 10.03
CA ILE A 128 -2.80 0.73 9.37
C ILE A 128 -3.63 1.85 10.04
N VAL A 129 -3.73 1.85 11.37
CA VAL A 129 -4.46 2.88 12.12
C VAL A 129 -3.88 4.27 11.88
N LYS A 130 -2.54 4.40 11.86
CA LYS A 130 -1.85 5.67 11.55
C LYS A 130 -2.14 6.17 10.12
N MET A 131 -2.17 5.27 9.14
CA MET A 131 -2.55 5.64 7.77
C MET A 131 -4.02 6.07 7.69
N GLN A 132 -4.92 5.40 8.41
CA GLN A 132 -6.33 5.75 8.47
C GLN A 132 -6.56 7.12 9.12
N SER A 133 -5.84 7.45 10.20
CA SER A 133 -5.94 8.78 10.82
C SER A 133 -5.42 9.89 9.89
N LYS A 134 -4.34 9.62 9.14
CA LYS A 134 -3.84 10.54 8.11
C LYS A 134 -4.88 10.79 7.00
N ILE A 135 -5.54 9.74 6.51
CA ILE A 135 -6.64 9.87 5.53
C ILE A 135 -7.76 10.75 6.10
N LYS A 136 -8.20 10.52 7.34
CA LYS A 136 -9.24 11.35 7.98
C LYS A 136 -8.85 12.83 8.06
N LYS A 137 -7.57 13.12 8.39
CA LYS A 137 -7.05 14.50 8.42
C LYS A 137 -7.10 15.14 7.03
N LEU A 138 -6.58 14.45 6.01
CA LEU A 138 -6.59 14.94 4.62
C LEU A 138 -8.01 15.19 4.10
N GLN A 139 -8.96 14.31 4.42
CA GLN A 139 -10.38 14.48 4.06
C GLN A 139 -11.02 15.69 4.75
N LYS A 140 -10.66 15.96 6.02
CA LYS A 140 -11.12 17.15 6.74
C LYS A 140 -10.57 18.43 6.10
N GLU A 141 -9.29 18.45 5.74
CA GLU A 141 -8.66 19.57 5.03
C GLU A 141 -9.34 19.81 3.67
N GLN A 142 -9.57 18.76 2.88
CA GLN A 142 -10.32 18.87 1.62
C GLN A 142 -11.73 19.43 1.81
N LYS A 143 -12.45 18.99 2.86
CA LYS A 143 -13.77 19.53 3.18
C LYS A 143 -13.71 21.03 3.49
N ASN A 144 -12.68 21.49 4.19
CA ASN A 144 -12.49 22.90 4.49
C ASN A 144 -12.18 23.70 3.23
N ILE A 145 -11.23 23.26 2.40
CA ILE A 145 -10.90 23.92 1.12
C ILE A 145 -12.13 23.97 0.20
N ARG A 146 -12.90 22.89 0.10
CA ARG A 146 -14.16 22.87 -0.67
C ARG A 146 -15.20 23.85 -0.12
N LYS A 147 -15.23 24.07 1.20
CA LYS A 147 -16.10 25.09 1.81
C LYS A 147 -15.63 26.49 1.48
N GLU A 148 -14.32 26.75 1.46
CA GLU A 148 -13.77 28.05 1.05
C GLU A 148 -14.11 28.36 -0.41
N ILE A 149 -13.89 27.39 -1.31
CA ILE A 149 -14.29 27.50 -2.72
C ILE A 149 -15.82 27.72 -2.87
N LYS A 150 -16.65 27.09 -2.02
CA LYS A 150 -18.11 27.22 -2.08
C LYS A 150 -18.65 28.50 -1.44
N LYS A 151 -17.98 29.06 -0.44
CA LYS A 151 -18.38 30.33 0.19
C LYS A 151 -18.29 31.49 -0.80
N GLU A 152 -17.61 31.30 -1.93
CA GLU A 152 -17.61 32.19 -3.06
C GLU A 152 -18.85 32.00 -3.95
N ASN A 153 -20.01 32.56 -3.55
CA ASN A 153 -21.03 33.02 -4.52
C ASN A 153 -20.41 33.98 -5.58
N LYS A 154 -19.21 34.48 -5.28
CA LYS A 154 -18.28 35.23 -6.11
C LYS A 154 -17.84 34.50 -7.40
N LYS A 155 -17.80 33.17 -7.42
CA LYS A 155 -17.41 32.41 -8.63
C LYS A 155 -18.44 32.56 -9.75
N GLU A 156 -19.73 32.52 -9.41
CA GLU A 156 -20.82 32.74 -10.39
C GLU A 156 -20.81 34.17 -10.91
N ALA A 157 -20.58 35.16 -10.03
CA ALA A 157 -20.47 36.56 -10.43
C ALA A 157 -19.29 36.79 -11.40
N LEU A 158 -18.13 36.19 -11.13
CA LEU A 158 -16.99 36.26 -12.04
C LEU A 158 -17.24 35.52 -13.35
N GLN A 159 -17.92 34.36 -13.30
CA GLN A 159 -18.29 33.62 -14.51
C GLN A 159 -19.27 34.41 -15.38
N ARG A 160 -20.29 35.05 -14.79
CA ARG A 160 -21.22 35.95 -15.50
C ARG A 160 -20.51 37.18 -16.07
N PHE A 161 -19.52 37.71 -15.38
CA PHE A 161 -18.68 38.80 -15.89
C PHE A 161 -17.97 38.38 -17.18
N TYR A 162 -17.33 37.20 -17.19
CA TYR A 162 -16.58 36.71 -18.35
C TYR A 162 -17.44 36.12 -19.48
N GLN A 163 -18.71 35.75 -19.24
CA GLN A 163 -19.65 35.36 -20.31
C GLN A 163 -19.84 36.45 -21.37
N GLN A 164 -19.48 37.68 -21.02
CA GLN A 164 -19.33 38.86 -21.88
C GLN A 164 -18.49 38.63 -23.14
N TYR A 165 -17.49 37.74 -23.02
CA TYR A 165 -16.38 37.64 -23.96
C TYR A 165 -16.30 36.21 -24.52
N PRO A 166 -16.68 35.98 -25.79
CA PRO A 166 -16.58 34.68 -26.46
C PRO A 166 -15.20 34.04 -26.39
N THR A 167 -14.12 34.85 -26.43
CA THR A 167 -12.74 34.35 -26.41
C THR A 167 -11.88 35.04 -25.36
N GLU A 168 -10.83 34.35 -24.90
CA GLU A 168 -9.83 34.93 -23.99
C GLU A 168 -9.06 36.10 -24.64
N ARG A 169 -8.83 36.03 -25.95
CA ARG A 169 -8.20 37.13 -26.71
C ARG A 169 -9.07 38.38 -26.66
N GLU A 170 -10.37 38.22 -26.87
CA GLU A 170 -11.33 39.32 -26.82
C GLU A 170 -11.45 39.91 -25.41
N ALA A 171 -11.50 39.06 -24.37
CA ALA A 171 -11.46 39.52 -22.98
C ALA A 171 -10.19 40.34 -22.70
N THR A 172 -9.01 39.87 -23.14
CA THR A 172 -7.76 40.60 -22.95
C THR A 172 -7.74 41.94 -23.71
N MET A 173 -8.26 41.98 -24.94
CA MET A 173 -8.34 43.22 -25.72
C MET A 173 -9.33 44.23 -25.13
N LYS A 174 -10.52 43.77 -24.71
CA LYS A 174 -11.60 44.63 -24.22
C LYS A 174 -11.41 45.06 -22.75
N LEU A 175 -10.62 44.33 -21.97
CA LEU A 175 -10.32 44.66 -20.56
C LEU A 175 -8.97 45.38 -20.38
N ARG A 176 -8.36 45.85 -21.47
CA ARG A 176 -7.25 46.78 -21.40
C ARG A 176 -7.82 48.18 -21.15
N GLY A 177 -7.35 48.83 -20.08
CA GLY A 177 -7.89 50.11 -19.64
C GLY A 177 -6.88 51.24 -19.69
N GLN A 178 -7.40 52.47 -19.83
CA GLN A 178 -6.65 53.71 -19.77
C GLN A 178 -7.30 54.65 -18.75
N LYS A 179 -6.48 55.39 -18.01
CA LYS A 179 -6.94 56.33 -16.99
C LYS A 179 -7.76 57.47 -17.61
N ILE A 180 -8.86 57.83 -16.95
CA ILE A 180 -9.77 58.88 -17.40
C ILE A 180 -9.11 60.25 -17.25
N THR A 181 -9.12 61.01 -18.34
CA THR A 181 -8.70 62.41 -18.40
C THR A 181 -9.89 63.31 -18.76
N PRO A 182 -9.82 64.64 -18.57
CA PRO A 182 -10.89 65.56 -18.97
C PRO A 182 -11.27 65.48 -20.46
N LEU A 183 -10.40 64.95 -21.32
CA LEU A 183 -10.63 64.77 -22.76
C LEU A 183 -11.17 63.39 -23.13
N THR A 184 -11.26 62.47 -22.15
CA THR A 184 -11.71 61.10 -22.39
C THR A 184 -13.20 61.08 -22.70
N LYS A 185 -13.57 60.74 -23.93
CA LYS A 185 -14.98 60.46 -24.29
C LYS A 185 -15.39 59.14 -23.66
N ILE A 186 -16.57 59.06 -23.05
CA ILE A 186 -17.10 57.82 -22.45
C ILE A 186 -18.25 57.34 -23.32
N SER A 187 -18.22 56.08 -23.76
CA SER A 187 -19.28 55.47 -24.53
C SER A 187 -20.30 54.76 -23.64
N GLU A 188 -21.47 54.41 -24.19
CA GLU A 188 -22.47 53.59 -23.48
C GLU A 188 -21.91 52.20 -23.10
N GLU A 189 -21.04 51.63 -23.93
CA GLU A 189 -20.35 50.35 -23.64
C GLU A 189 -19.43 50.47 -22.42
N ASP A 190 -18.72 51.60 -22.30
CA ASP A 190 -17.83 51.90 -21.17
C ASP A 190 -18.63 52.02 -19.87
N ASP A 191 -19.76 52.75 -19.89
CA ASP A 191 -20.64 52.89 -18.74
C ASP A 191 -21.26 51.56 -18.32
N ALA A 192 -21.66 50.73 -19.29
CA ALA A 192 -22.14 49.38 -19.02
C ALA A 192 -21.06 48.50 -18.37
N LEU A 193 -19.79 48.61 -18.80
CA LEU A 193 -18.67 47.87 -18.20
C LEU A 193 -18.34 48.40 -16.80
N ARG A 194 -18.28 49.72 -16.62
CA ARG A 194 -18.09 50.38 -15.32
C ARG A 194 -19.13 49.93 -14.31
N ASN A 195 -20.41 49.89 -14.68
CA ASN A 195 -21.49 49.39 -13.82
C ASN A 195 -21.33 47.91 -13.47
N ARG A 196 -20.93 47.06 -14.43
CA ARG A 196 -20.59 45.66 -14.18
C ARG A 196 -19.41 45.52 -13.21
N LEU A 197 -18.38 46.36 -13.33
CA LEU A 197 -17.23 46.36 -12.43
C LEU A 197 -17.59 46.82 -11.02
N PHE A 198 -18.47 47.80 -10.86
CA PHE A 198 -19.00 48.17 -9.55
C PHE A 198 -19.82 47.05 -8.92
N SER A 199 -20.67 46.37 -9.69
CA SER A 199 -21.42 45.20 -9.22
C SER A 199 -20.48 44.08 -8.78
N LEU A 200 -19.42 43.82 -9.56
CA LEU A 200 -18.39 42.84 -9.22
C LEU A 200 -17.62 43.26 -7.96
N ALA A 201 -17.17 44.52 -7.86
CA ALA A 201 -16.49 45.06 -6.69
C ALA A 201 -17.34 44.94 -5.41
N ASN A 202 -18.64 45.24 -5.49
CA ASN A 202 -19.56 45.09 -4.36
C ASN A 202 -19.74 43.62 -3.95
N THR A 203 -19.85 42.71 -4.92
CA THR A 203 -19.95 41.27 -4.68
C THR A 203 -18.70 40.71 -4.02
N PHE A 204 -17.52 41.22 -4.42
CA PHE A 204 -16.24 40.77 -3.92
C PHE A 204 -15.77 41.52 -2.65
N HIS A 205 -16.42 42.65 -2.31
CA HIS A 205 -15.96 43.66 -1.35
C HIS A 205 -14.54 44.15 -1.67
N ASP A 206 -14.32 44.53 -2.93
CA ASP A 206 -13.00 44.90 -3.44
C ASP A 206 -12.91 46.39 -3.76
N ASP A 207 -12.36 47.16 -2.81
CA ASP A 207 -12.15 48.60 -2.95
C ASP A 207 -11.19 48.95 -4.08
N GLN A 208 -10.22 48.09 -4.39
CA GLN A 208 -9.29 48.32 -5.50
C GLN A 208 -10.00 48.13 -6.83
N LEU A 209 -10.85 47.11 -6.96
CA LEU A 209 -11.67 46.94 -8.16
C LEU A 209 -12.66 48.10 -8.33
N ARG A 210 -13.22 48.61 -7.23
CA ARG A 210 -14.08 49.81 -7.24
C ARG A 210 -13.31 51.05 -7.73
N LYS A 211 -12.07 51.23 -7.26
CA LYS A 211 -11.18 52.32 -7.69
C LYS A 211 -10.84 52.20 -9.18
N ILE A 212 -10.49 51.00 -9.64
CA ILE A 212 -10.24 50.71 -11.06
C ILE A 212 -11.46 51.07 -11.91
N ALA A 213 -12.67 50.69 -11.48
CA ALA A 213 -13.92 51.00 -12.18
C ALA A 213 -14.22 52.51 -12.27
N SER A 214 -13.75 53.31 -11.31
CA SER A 214 -13.95 54.77 -11.32
C SER A 214 -12.88 55.55 -12.07
N GLU A 215 -11.65 55.05 -12.14
CA GLU A 215 -10.50 55.79 -12.66
C GLU A 215 -10.14 55.43 -14.10
N TYR A 216 -10.64 54.31 -14.63
CA TYR A 216 -10.25 53.79 -15.96
C TYR A 216 -11.48 53.56 -16.86
N VAL A 217 -11.28 53.78 -18.16
CA VAL A 217 -12.16 53.34 -19.26
C VAL A 217 -11.52 52.15 -19.98
N PHE A 218 -12.31 51.30 -20.63
CA PHE A 218 -11.86 49.98 -21.09
C PHE A 218 -12.32 49.67 -22.51
N GLY A 219 -11.40 49.14 -23.33
CA GLY A 219 -11.68 48.79 -24.71
C GLY A 219 -10.55 49.22 -25.64
N VAL A 220 -10.52 48.66 -26.85
CA VAL A 220 -9.61 49.11 -27.91
C VAL A 220 -10.19 50.39 -28.49
N ARG A 221 -9.62 51.53 -28.12
CA ARG A 221 -9.66 52.73 -28.95
C ARG A 221 -8.37 52.71 -29.76
N ASP A 222 -8.41 53.20 -30.99
CA ASP A 222 -7.21 53.35 -31.83
C ASP A 222 -6.13 54.03 -30.99
N LEU A 223 -5.17 53.23 -30.50
CA LEU A 223 -4.11 53.70 -29.65
C LEU A 223 -3.30 54.65 -30.52
N ASN A 224 -3.43 55.95 -30.29
CA ASN A 224 -2.47 56.89 -30.83
C ASN A 224 -1.11 56.51 -30.24
N PHE A 225 -0.05 56.70 -31.02
CA PHE A 225 1.32 56.31 -30.65
C PHE A 225 1.74 56.90 -29.28
N GLU A 226 1.17 58.05 -28.91
CA GLU A 226 1.34 58.75 -27.63
C GLU A 226 0.73 58.00 -26.42
N ASP A 227 -0.42 57.33 -26.58
CA ASP A 227 -1.11 56.59 -25.51
C ASP A 227 -0.38 55.28 -25.14
N LEU A 228 0.47 54.80 -26.06
CA LEU A 228 1.34 53.63 -25.87
C LEU A 228 2.62 53.93 -25.08
N LEU A 229 2.96 55.20 -24.85
CA LEU A 229 4.22 55.62 -24.22
C LEU A 229 4.14 55.83 -22.70
N ASN A 230 2.94 55.92 -22.13
CA ASN A 230 2.74 56.12 -20.68
C ASN A 230 2.22 54.84 -20.02
N GLU A 231 3.12 53.91 -19.69
CA GLU A 231 2.74 52.65 -19.00
C GLU A 231 2.00 52.91 -17.67
N ASP A 232 2.30 54.02 -16.98
CA ASP A 232 1.73 54.42 -15.69
C ASP A 232 0.23 54.74 -15.73
N ASP A 233 -0.35 55.01 -16.92
CA ASP A 233 -1.76 55.36 -17.09
C ASP A 233 -2.60 54.20 -17.68
N THR A 234 -1.99 53.02 -17.84
CA THR A 234 -2.65 51.83 -18.39
C THR A 234 -2.87 50.76 -17.33
N ILE A 235 -3.91 49.94 -17.51
CA ILE A 235 -4.18 48.78 -16.64
C ILE A 235 -4.60 47.55 -17.45
N ASP A 236 -4.11 46.38 -17.03
CA ASP A 236 -4.63 45.09 -17.46
C ASP A 236 -5.59 44.53 -16.41
N LEU A 237 -6.87 44.86 -16.56
CA LEU A 237 -7.91 44.40 -15.66
C LEU A 237 -8.11 42.88 -15.77
N ASN A 238 -7.86 42.26 -16.93
CA ASN A 238 -7.96 40.81 -17.07
C ASN A 238 -6.92 40.10 -16.18
N THR A 239 -5.70 40.60 -16.18
CA THR A 239 -4.62 40.12 -15.31
C THR A 239 -4.96 40.33 -13.84
N TYR A 240 -5.51 41.50 -13.47
CA TYR A 240 -5.96 41.78 -12.10
C TYR A 240 -7.02 40.78 -11.62
N LEU A 241 -8.10 40.60 -12.39
CA LEU A 241 -9.22 39.71 -12.04
C LEU A 241 -8.77 38.24 -11.96
N LYS A 242 -7.96 37.78 -12.92
CA LYS A 242 -7.39 36.43 -12.92
C LYS A 242 -6.48 36.20 -11.73
N GLY A 243 -5.57 37.12 -11.46
CA GLY A 243 -4.61 37.02 -10.36
C GLY A 243 -5.30 37.01 -9.00
N LYS A 244 -6.29 37.89 -8.80
CA LYS A 244 -6.93 38.07 -7.49
C LYS A 244 -7.98 37.00 -7.16
N TYR A 245 -8.71 36.51 -8.15
CA TYR A 245 -9.89 35.66 -7.90
C TYR A 245 -9.79 34.26 -8.50
N ILE A 246 -9.12 34.09 -9.64
CA ILE A 246 -9.07 32.80 -10.36
C ILE A 246 -7.87 31.96 -9.88
N ALA A 247 -6.68 32.56 -9.82
CA ALA A 247 -5.45 31.85 -9.44
C ALA A 247 -5.53 31.22 -8.02
N PRO A 248 -6.04 31.89 -6.97
CA PRO A 248 -6.18 31.28 -5.65
C PRO A 248 -7.08 30.05 -5.67
N THR A 249 -8.21 30.14 -6.37
CA THR A 249 -9.19 29.05 -6.52
C THR A 249 -8.60 27.86 -7.28
N GLN A 250 -7.82 28.10 -8.34
CA GLN A 250 -7.11 27.05 -9.07
C GLN A 250 -6.05 26.38 -8.19
N ASN A 251 -5.26 27.15 -7.44
CA ASN A 251 -4.27 26.63 -6.51
C ASN A 251 -4.89 25.74 -5.42
N MET A 252 -6.05 26.16 -4.88
CA MET A 252 -6.82 25.35 -3.93
C MET A 252 -7.31 24.04 -4.57
N GLN A 253 -7.78 24.05 -5.82
CA GLN A 253 -8.20 22.85 -6.55
C GLN A 253 -7.02 21.89 -6.80
N ILE A 254 -5.85 22.42 -7.18
CA ILE A 254 -4.60 21.64 -7.29
C ILE A 254 -4.26 21.02 -5.93
N GLY A 255 -4.39 21.78 -4.84
CA GLY A 255 -4.22 21.29 -3.47
C GLY A 255 -5.16 20.12 -3.13
N ILE A 256 -6.42 20.19 -3.55
CA ILE A 256 -7.37 19.06 -3.39
C ILE A 256 -6.90 17.84 -4.18
N LYS A 257 -6.51 18.01 -5.45
CA LYS A 257 -6.05 16.93 -6.33
C LYS A 257 -4.81 16.22 -5.77
N ASN A 258 -3.84 16.97 -5.27
CA ASN A 258 -2.63 16.43 -4.64
C ASN A 258 -2.99 15.60 -3.38
N LYS A 259 -3.92 16.09 -2.56
CA LYS A 259 -4.41 15.35 -1.38
C LYS A 259 -5.18 14.08 -1.79
N ASP A 260 -5.94 14.12 -2.88
CA ASP A 260 -6.65 12.94 -3.41
C ASP A 260 -5.65 11.85 -3.82
N GLN A 261 -4.59 12.22 -4.55
CA GLN A 261 -3.51 11.30 -4.91
C GLN A 261 -2.85 10.67 -3.67
N GLU A 262 -2.59 11.47 -2.63
CA GLU A 262 -2.02 10.97 -1.37
C GLU A 262 -2.98 10.00 -0.66
N ILE A 263 -4.27 10.33 -0.59
CA ILE A 263 -5.30 9.44 -0.01
C ILE A 263 -5.35 8.12 -0.78
N GLN A 264 -5.31 8.14 -2.11
CA GLN A 264 -5.32 6.91 -2.92
C GLN A 264 -4.07 6.05 -2.68
N LYS A 265 -2.90 6.68 -2.58
CA LYS A 265 -1.65 5.99 -2.21
C LYS A 265 -1.76 5.30 -0.85
N LEU A 266 -2.27 6.00 0.17
CA LEU A 266 -2.48 5.44 1.51
C LEU A 266 -3.51 4.31 1.52
N LYS A 267 -4.62 4.44 0.77
CA LYS A 267 -5.61 3.37 0.63
C LYS A 267 -5.02 2.10 0.00
N LYS A 268 -4.18 2.25 -1.04
CA LYS A 268 -3.46 1.13 -1.67
C LYS A 268 -2.53 0.45 -0.68
N GLN A 269 -1.76 1.23 0.09
CA GLN A 269 -0.88 0.68 1.14
C GLN A 269 -1.67 -0.06 2.22
N ILE A 270 -2.79 0.50 2.71
CA ILE A 270 -3.66 -0.19 3.67
C ILE A 270 -4.18 -1.52 3.11
N LYS A 271 -4.58 -1.57 1.82
CA LYS A 271 -5.06 -2.80 1.19
C LYS A 271 -3.99 -3.89 1.19
N GLU A 272 -2.75 -3.52 0.89
CA GLU A 272 -1.61 -4.43 0.91
C GLU A 272 -1.33 -4.96 2.32
N GLU A 273 -1.23 -4.05 3.31
CA GLU A 273 -0.96 -4.40 4.71
C GLU A 273 -2.06 -5.29 5.33
N LYS A 274 -3.31 -5.19 4.84
CA LYS A 274 -4.45 -5.98 5.30
C LYS A 274 -4.54 -7.40 4.71
N LYS A 275 -3.69 -7.77 3.74
CA LYS A 275 -3.69 -9.12 3.17
C LYS A 275 -3.58 -10.17 4.28
N THR A 276 -4.33 -11.27 4.18
CA THR A 276 -4.25 -12.32 5.22
C THR A 276 -2.92 -13.04 5.11
N ARG A 277 -2.23 -13.23 6.25
CA ARG A 277 -0.99 -13.99 6.33
C ARG A 277 -1.34 -15.47 6.22
N PHE A 278 -0.65 -16.19 5.36
CA PHE A 278 -1.04 -17.53 4.96
C PHE A 278 0.14 -18.50 4.96
N PHE A 279 -0.09 -19.70 5.44
CA PHE A 279 0.83 -20.82 5.29
C PHE A 279 0.04 -22.11 5.11
N ASP A 280 0.31 -22.84 4.03
CA ASP A 280 -0.28 -24.14 3.76
C ASP A 280 0.81 -25.20 3.59
N PRO A 281 0.90 -26.20 4.49
CA PRO A 281 1.90 -27.27 4.35
C PRO A 281 1.68 -28.14 3.10
N LYS A 282 0.51 -28.06 2.43
CA LYS A 282 0.22 -28.77 1.18
C LYS A 282 0.67 -28.02 -0.07
N ASN A 283 0.94 -26.72 0.05
CA ASN A 283 1.46 -25.93 -1.06
C ASN A 283 2.40 -24.83 -0.56
N VAL A 284 3.70 -25.11 -0.59
CA VAL A 284 4.74 -24.16 -0.18
C VAL A 284 5.23 -23.25 -1.31
N ASN A 285 4.61 -23.28 -2.50
CA ASN A 285 4.78 -22.21 -3.50
C ASN A 285 3.77 -21.06 -3.31
N SER A 286 2.79 -21.24 -2.43
CA SER A 286 1.78 -20.22 -2.16
C SER A 286 2.39 -19.04 -1.40
N ILE A 287 2.13 -17.82 -1.86
CA ILE A 287 2.67 -16.60 -1.24
C ILE A 287 2.08 -16.39 0.16
N SER A 288 2.96 -16.16 1.14
CA SER A 288 2.59 -16.02 2.54
C SER A 288 1.94 -14.69 2.89
N ASN A 289 2.18 -13.65 2.09
CA ASN A 289 1.80 -12.25 2.34
C ASN A 289 2.36 -11.66 3.65
N ILE A 290 3.38 -12.27 4.26
CA ILE A 290 4.03 -11.67 5.43
C ILE A 290 4.84 -10.44 5.02
N THR A 291 4.85 -9.44 5.89
CA THR A 291 5.73 -8.27 5.76
C THR A 291 7.02 -8.51 6.54
N VAL A 292 8.01 -7.62 6.36
CA VAL A 292 9.23 -7.64 7.17
C VAL A 292 8.93 -7.45 8.67
N ASP A 293 7.92 -6.64 9.02
CA ASP A 293 7.50 -6.45 10.42
C ASP A 293 6.88 -7.72 11.01
N ASP A 294 6.16 -8.50 10.20
CA ASP A 294 5.65 -9.82 10.60
C ASP A 294 6.80 -10.79 10.81
N ALA A 295 7.74 -10.90 9.85
CA ALA A 295 8.91 -11.76 9.95
C ALA A 295 9.75 -11.41 11.19
N LYS A 296 9.99 -10.12 11.46
CA LYS A 296 10.67 -9.65 12.69
C LYS A 296 9.92 -10.06 13.95
N LYS A 297 8.59 -9.96 13.98
CA LYS A 297 7.78 -10.42 15.11
C LYS A 297 7.89 -11.94 15.30
N MET A 298 7.81 -12.70 14.22
CA MET A 298 7.91 -14.18 14.23
C MET A 298 9.30 -14.63 14.72
N LEU A 299 10.37 -13.96 14.29
CA LEU A 299 11.75 -14.31 14.61
C LEU A 299 12.29 -13.63 15.88
N SER A 300 11.47 -12.81 16.55
CA SER A 300 11.86 -12.12 17.79
C SER A 300 12.35 -13.12 18.85
N GLY A 301 13.50 -12.82 19.45
CA GLY A 301 14.18 -13.65 20.45
C GLY A 301 15.08 -14.74 19.87
N THR A 302 15.34 -14.75 18.56
CA THR A 302 16.15 -15.78 17.89
C THR A 302 17.34 -15.16 17.16
N GLN A 303 18.36 -15.97 16.81
CA GLN A 303 19.50 -15.50 16.00
C GLN A 303 19.14 -15.34 14.51
N LEU A 304 17.91 -15.72 14.11
CA LEU A 304 17.38 -15.49 12.78
C LEU A 304 16.76 -14.09 12.62
N TYR A 305 16.54 -13.34 13.72
CA TYR A 305 15.92 -12.01 13.67
C TYR A 305 16.56 -11.03 12.66
N PRO A 306 17.90 -10.94 12.54
CA PRO A 306 18.54 -10.05 11.56
C PRO A 306 18.17 -10.38 10.10
N GLU A 307 17.83 -11.65 9.83
CA GLU A 307 17.57 -12.17 8.48
C GLU A 307 16.09 -12.06 8.05
N ALA A 308 15.25 -11.41 8.85
CA ALA A 308 13.81 -11.29 8.58
C ALA A 308 13.50 -10.73 7.17
N GLU A 309 14.29 -9.77 6.71
CA GLU A 309 14.13 -9.19 5.36
C GLU A 309 14.53 -10.18 4.26
N ALA A 310 15.58 -10.98 4.47
CA ALA A 310 16.05 -11.97 3.52
C ALA A 310 14.97 -13.03 3.21
N PHE A 311 14.24 -13.50 4.22
CA PHE A 311 13.14 -14.46 4.01
C PHE A 311 12.02 -13.89 3.13
N VAL A 312 11.60 -12.64 3.38
CA VAL A 312 10.56 -11.97 2.59
C VAL A 312 11.05 -11.70 1.16
N LYS A 313 12.32 -11.33 1.02
CA LYS A 313 12.96 -11.13 -0.29
C LYS A 313 13.01 -12.45 -1.09
N ALA A 314 13.37 -13.56 -0.46
CA ALA A 314 13.44 -14.86 -1.09
C ALA A 314 12.08 -15.32 -1.64
N GLU A 315 10.99 -15.13 -0.89
CA GLU A 315 9.64 -15.42 -1.38
C GLU A 315 9.27 -14.56 -2.60
N ARG A 316 9.60 -13.26 -2.57
CA ARG A 316 9.29 -12.36 -3.67
C ARG A 316 10.00 -12.73 -4.97
N ILE A 317 11.23 -13.26 -4.89
CA ILE A 317 12.05 -13.57 -6.05
C ILE A 317 11.77 -14.98 -6.56
N HIS A 318 11.72 -15.97 -5.67
CA HIS A 318 11.69 -17.38 -6.04
C HIS A 318 10.33 -18.06 -5.79
N HIS A 319 9.32 -17.32 -5.33
CA HIS A 319 7.97 -17.85 -5.09
C HIS A 319 7.95 -19.08 -4.16
N VAL A 320 8.88 -19.14 -3.21
CA VAL A 320 8.91 -20.12 -2.11
C VAL A 320 8.36 -19.45 -0.86
N ASN A 321 7.35 -20.05 -0.23
CA ASN A 321 6.67 -19.46 0.92
C ASN A 321 7.68 -19.07 2.03
N ALA A 322 7.66 -17.81 2.46
CA ALA A 322 8.64 -17.29 3.41
C ALA A 322 8.55 -17.99 4.78
N VAL A 323 7.34 -18.37 5.21
CA VAL A 323 7.12 -19.08 6.48
C VAL A 323 7.68 -20.50 6.41
N PHE A 324 7.56 -21.15 5.26
CA PHE A 324 8.21 -22.44 5.01
C PHE A 324 9.73 -22.33 5.11
N LEU A 325 10.33 -21.35 4.42
CA LEU A 325 11.78 -21.14 4.45
C LEU A 325 12.30 -20.79 5.85
N MET A 326 11.56 -19.99 6.63
CA MET A 326 11.86 -19.74 8.05
C MET A 326 11.75 -21.01 8.90
N GLY A 327 10.79 -21.89 8.61
CA GLY A 327 10.64 -23.19 9.27
C GLY A 327 11.84 -24.11 9.03
N ILE A 328 12.35 -24.17 7.79
CA ILE A 328 13.59 -24.89 7.46
C ILE A 328 14.74 -24.29 8.26
N ALA A 329 14.95 -22.97 8.17
CA ALA A 329 16.06 -22.33 8.86
C ALA A 329 16.01 -22.56 10.38
N ALA A 330 14.83 -22.43 11.00
CA ALA A 330 14.66 -22.68 12.43
C ALA A 330 15.04 -24.11 12.82
N HIS A 331 14.65 -25.11 12.01
CA HIS A 331 14.97 -26.51 12.23
C HIS A 331 16.46 -26.80 12.05
N GLU A 332 17.02 -26.42 10.91
CA GLU A 332 18.38 -26.80 10.47
C GLU A 332 19.49 -26.07 11.21
N SER A 333 19.20 -24.85 11.68
CA SER A 333 20.20 -24.02 12.37
C SER A 333 20.00 -23.92 13.88
N ALA A 334 19.04 -24.66 14.45
CA ALA A 334 18.61 -24.48 15.83
C ALA A 334 18.33 -23.00 16.15
N TRP A 335 17.43 -22.39 15.37
CA TRP A 335 17.09 -20.96 15.45
C TRP A 335 18.28 -20.00 15.25
N GLY A 336 19.22 -20.38 14.37
CA GLY A 336 20.40 -19.61 14.00
C GLY A 336 21.59 -19.74 14.95
N THR A 337 21.54 -20.68 15.90
CA THR A 337 22.59 -20.85 16.92
C THR A 337 23.66 -21.88 16.55
N SER A 338 23.39 -22.71 15.55
CA SER A 338 24.34 -23.74 15.11
C SER A 338 25.69 -23.15 14.68
N ARG A 339 26.76 -23.94 14.80
CA ARG A 339 28.10 -23.53 14.36
C ARG A 339 28.10 -23.05 12.91
N ARG A 340 27.47 -23.81 12.02
CA ARG A 340 27.38 -23.50 10.58
C ARG A 340 26.57 -22.24 10.29
N ALA A 341 25.52 -21.98 11.07
CA ALA A 341 24.78 -20.74 10.94
C ALA A 341 25.59 -19.51 11.36
N ARG A 342 26.42 -19.64 12.40
CA ARG A 342 27.24 -18.54 12.93
C ARG A 342 28.52 -18.30 12.15
N GLU A 343 29.18 -19.36 11.70
CA GLU A 343 30.52 -19.32 11.11
C GLU A 343 30.50 -19.49 9.59
N ASP A 344 29.59 -20.32 9.06
CA ASP A 344 29.57 -20.71 7.64
C ASP A 344 28.46 -20.01 6.83
N ASN A 345 27.70 -19.11 7.48
CA ASN A 345 26.51 -18.43 6.91
C ASN A 345 25.44 -19.39 6.34
N ASN A 346 25.39 -20.62 6.82
CA ASN A 346 24.50 -21.66 6.31
C ASN A 346 23.36 -21.94 7.31
N LEU A 347 22.19 -21.34 7.04
CA LEU A 347 21.02 -21.43 7.92
C LEU A 347 20.13 -22.64 7.65
N THR A 348 20.23 -23.24 6.47
CA THR A 348 19.29 -24.25 5.95
C THR A 348 19.93 -25.64 5.79
N GLY A 349 21.22 -25.77 6.14
CA GLY A 349 21.98 -26.99 5.92
C GLY A 349 22.28 -27.26 4.44
N TYR A 350 22.26 -26.23 3.59
CA TYR A 350 22.36 -26.41 2.15
C TYR A 350 23.67 -27.10 1.75
N GLY A 351 23.56 -28.23 1.04
CA GLY A 351 24.68 -29.07 0.60
C GLY A 351 25.42 -29.82 1.72
N VAL A 352 24.82 -29.97 2.91
CA VAL A 352 25.40 -30.72 4.04
C VAL A 352 24.79 -32.13 4.07
N TYR A 353 25.60 -33.14 3.74
CA TYR A 353 25.16 -34.55 3.70
C TYR A 353 25.75 -35.43 4.82
N SER A 354 26.65 -34.87 5.64
CA SER A 354 27.28 -35.52 6.81
C SER A 354 27.82 -34.48 7.79
N ASP A 355 28.11 -34.89 9.03
CA ASP A 355 28.67 -34.00 10.05
C ASP A 355 30.01 -33.36 9.64
N SER A 356 30.79 -34.06 8.82
CA SER A 356 32.08 -33.60 8.28
C SER A 356 31.97 -32.79 6.98
N ALA A 357 30.81 -32.75 6.32
CA ALA A 357 30.64 -32.02 5.07
C ALA A 357 30.85 -30.51 5.27
N LYS A 358 31.47 -29.81 4.32
CA LYS A 358 31.62 -28.34 4.41
C LYS A 358 30.31 -27.60 4.15
N GLY A 359 29.41 -28.15 3.33
CA GLY A 359 28.20 -27.47 2.86
C GLY A 359 28.47 -26.57 1.65
N ILE A 360 27.40 -26.12 0.98
CA ILE A 360 27.49 -25.08 -0.07
C ILE A 360 27.29 -23.73 0.62
N ASN A 361 28.38 -23.20 1.16
CA ASN A 361 28.37 -21.96 1.95
C ASN A 361 28.41 -20.73 1.04
N LYS A 362 27.82 -19.63 1.50
CA LYS A 362 27.75 -18.35 0.77
C LYS A 362 28.42 -17.22 1.57
N PRO A 363 28.86 -16.13 0.89
CA PRO A 363 29.43 -14.95 1.54
C PRO A 363 28.54 -14.35 2.63
N SER A 364 27.21 -14.48 2.51
CA SER A 364 26.24 -13.98 3.47
C SER A 364 25.09 -14.98 3.71
N LYS A 365 24.43 -14.86 4.86
CA LYS A 365 23.24 -15.66 5.20
C LYS A 365 22.10 -15.40 4.23
N GLU A 366 21.92 -14.15 3.82
CA GLU A 366 20.93 -13.77 2.80
C GLU A 366 21.17 -14.51 1.48
N GLU A 367 22.40 -14.54 0.97
CA GLU A 367 22.73 -15.27 -0.25
C GLU A 367 22.51 -16.78 -0.10
N GLY A 368 22.79 -17.34 1.08
CA GLY A 368 22.49 -18.75 1.40
C GLY A 368 20.99 -19.04 1.37
N LEU A 369 20.18 -18.15 1.93
CA LEU A 369 18.71 -18.24 1.92
C LEU A 369 18.15 -18.12 0.50
N LEU A 370 18.64 -17.18 -0.30
CA LEU A 370 18.25 -17.02 -1.70
C LEU A 370 18.62 -18.24 -2.53
N ALA A 371 19.84 -18.77 -2.40
CA ALA A 371 20.26 -19.98 -3.11
C ALA A 371 19.43 -21.21 -2.71
N THR A 372 19.06 -21.32 -1.43
CA THR A 372 18.16 -22.40 -0.98
C THR A 372 16.77 -22.23 -1.60
N ALA A 373 16.22 -21.01 -1.61
CA ALA A 373 14.91 -20.72 -2.18
C ALA A 373 14.88 -20.97 -3.70
N GLU A 374 15.92 -20.55 -4.42
CA GLU A 374 16.10 -20.83 -5.85
C GLU A 374 16.11 -22.34 -6.11
N THR A 375 16.89 -23.10 -5.34
CA THR A 375 16.99 -24.56 -5.51
C THR A 375 15.66 -25.24 -5.21
N LEU A 376 14.96 -24.82 -4.15
CA LEU A 376 13.61 -25.31 -3.84
C LEU A 376 12.65 -25.02 -4.99
N HIS A 377 12.69 -23.79 -5.52
CA HIS A 377 11.84 -23.40 -6.64
C HIS A 377 12.11 -24.25 -7.89
N GLU A 378 13.36 -24.28 -8.37
CA GLU A 378 13.71 -24.91 -9.64
C GLU A 378 13.65 -26.44 -9.59
N ARG A 379 14.11 -27.04 -8.49
CA ARG A 379 14.33 -28.50 -8.43
C ARG A 379 13.19 -29.24 -7.74
N TYR A 380 12.52 -28.63 -6.77
CA TYR A 380 11.53 -29.31 -5.93
C TYR A 380 10.08 -28.90 -6.22
N LEU A 381 9.83 -27.63 -6.54
CA LEU A 381 8.47 -27.07 -6.59
C LEU A 381 7.96 -26.80 -8.01
N THR A 382 8.83 -26.84 -9.02
CA THR A 382 8.48 -26.61 -10.43
C THR A 382 8.35 -27.94 -11.18
N PRO A 383 7.23 -28.19 -11.90
CA PRO A 383 7.11 -29.36 -12.77
C PRO A 383 8.29 -29.50 -13.73
N GLY A 384 8.87 -30.70 -13.81
CA GLY A 384 10.09 -30.95 -14.59
C GLY A 384 11.41 -30.71 -13.82
N GLY A 385 11.35 -30.18 -12.59
CA GLY A 385 12.50 -30.14 -11.69
C GLY A 385 12.96 -31.54 -11.28
N SER A 386 14.27 -31.71 -11.06
CA SER A 386 14.88 -33.03 -10.82
C SER A 386 14.35 -33.78 -9.59
N TYR A 387 13.77 -33.05 -8.63
CA TYR A 387 13.21 -33.58 -7.39
C TYR A 387 11.71 -33.27 -7.25
N TYR A 388 11.06 -32.86 -8.35
CA TYR A 388 9.66 -32.48 -8.32
C TYR A 388 8.76 -33.71 -8.20
N VAL A 389 8.01 -33.76 -7.11
CA VAL A 389 7.01 -34.81 -6.83
C VAL A 389 5.72 -34.25 -6.23
N GLY A 390 5.59 -32.92 -6.22
CA GLY A 390 4.47 -32.16 -5.67
C GLY A 390 4.93 -30.90 -4.93
N THR A 391 3.98 -30.09 -4.45
CA THR A 391 4.26 -28.79 -3.81
C THR A 391 4.12 -28.80 -2.29
N SER A 392 3.84 -29.95 -1.68
CA SER A 392 3.70 -30.04 -0.23
C SER A 392 5.06 -30.16 0.46
N VAL A 393 5.12 -29.84 1.76
CA VAL A 393 6.32 -30.09 2.56
C VAL A 393 6.69 -31.59 2.56
N ALA A 394 5.68 -32.47 2.53
CA ALA A 394 5.91 -33.91 2.42
C ALA A 394 6.52 -34.31 1.07
N ASP A 395 6.13 -33.66 -0.02
CA ASP A 395 6.69 -33.90 -1.34
C ASP A 395 8.14 -33.44 -1.42
N VAL A 396 8.45 -32.25 -0.88
CA VAL A 396 9.82 -31.77 -0.75
C VAL A 396 10.67 -32.77 0.06
N ASN A 397 10.15 -33.27 1.18
CA ASN A 397 10.89 -34.18 2.06
C ASN A 397 11.36 -35.48 1.38
N LYS A 398 10.62 -35.99 0.38
CA LYS A 398 10.95 -37.25 -0.32
C LYS A 398 12.38 -37.25 -0.89
N HIS A 399 12.89 -36.08 -1.27
CA HIS A 399 14.24 -35.90 -1.82
C HIS A 399 15.14 -34.99 -0.97
N TYR A 400 14.58 -34.24 -0.03
CA TYR A 400 15.34 -33.27 0.76
C TYR A 400 16.05 -33.91 1.98
N CYS A 401 15.44 -34.90 2.64
CA CYS A 401 15.99 -35.51 3.85
C CYS A 401 15.69 -37.02 3.91
N VAL A 402 16.63 -37.79 4.48
CA VAL A 402 16.43 -39.21 4.75
C VAL A 402 15.57 -39.36 6.01
N GLY A 403 14.30 -39.77 5.82
CA GLY A 403 13.39 -40.06 6.92
C GLY A 403 12.08 -39.26 6.87
N ASN A 404 11.14 -39.60 7.75
CA ASN A 404 9.77 -39.07 7.69
C ASN A 404 9.48 -37.99 8.74
N GLU A 405 10.48 -37.55 9.49
CA GLU A 405 10.32 -36.63 10.63
C GLU A 405 10.53 -35.16 10.26
N TRP A 406 11.39 -34.88 9.27
CA TRP A 406 11.76 -33.52 8.85
C TRP A 406 10.55 -32.67 8.47
N ALA A 407 9.64 -33.20 7.65
CA ALA A 407 8.44 -32.48 7.23
C ALA A 407 7.58 -32.05 8.43
N GLY A 408 7.39 -32.96 9.40
CA GLY A 408 6.64 -32.68 10.62
C GLY A 408 7.31 -31.61 11.48
N ALA A 409 8.64 -31.67 11.61
CA ALA A 409 9.42 -30.69 12.37
C ALA A 409 9.34 -29.28 11.73
N VAL A 410 9.60 -29.16 10.42
CA VAL A 410 9.55 -27.89 9.69
C VAL A 410 8.16 -27.25 9.76
N VAL A 411 7.09 -28.03 9.57
CA VAL A 411 5.71 -27.53 9.72
C VAL A 411 5.44 -27.10 11.16
N GLY A 412 5.96 -27.83 12.14
CA GLY A 412 5.90 -27.45 13.56
C GLY A 412 6.50 -26.07 13.82
N TYR A 413 7.70 -25.81 13.30
CA TYR A 413 8.35 -24.49 13.41
C TYR A 413 7.56 -23.40 12.67
N ALA A 414 7.10 -23.67 11.45
CA ALA A 414 6.26 -22.74 10.68
C ALA A 414 4.99 -22.34 11.45
N TYR A 415 4.34 -23.27 12.14
CA TYR A 415 3.18 -22.97 12.98
C TYR A 415 3.54 -22.18 14.24
N GLN A 416 4.65 -22.50 14.91
CA GLN A 416 5.13 -21.71 16.05
C GLN A 416 5.36 -20.26 15.65
N LEU A 417 5.99 -20.04 14.49
CA LEU A 417 6.20 -18.72 13.91
C LEU A 417 4.86 -18.01 13.65
N MET A 418 3.93 -18.65 12.94
CA MET A 418 2.60 -18.08 12.63
C MET A 418 1.80 -17.74 13.89
N ASN A 419 1.98 -18.49 14.98
CA ASN A 419 1.29 -18.23 16.24
C ASN A 419 1.78 -16.96 16.95
N LYS A 420 2.99 -16.46 16.65
CA LYS A 420 3.50 -15.19 17.20
C LYS A 420 2.86 -13.93 16.60
N LEU A 421 2.07 -14.07 15.52
CA LEU A 421 1.34 -12.97 14.90
C LEU A 421 -0.03 -12.69 15.56
N ASN A 422 -0.43 -13.51 16.54
CA ASN A 422 -1.70 -13.36 17.27
C ASN A 422 -1.49 -12.86 18.70
#